data_AF-A0A1M6M7A3-F1
#
_entry.id   AF-A0A1M6M7A3-F1
#
_cell.length_a   1.000
_cell.length_b   1.000
_cell.length_c   1.000
_cell.angle_alpha   90.00
_cell.angle_beta   90.00
_cell.angle_gamma   90.00
#
_symmetry.space_group_name_H-M   'P 1'
#
loop_
_entity.id
_entity.type
_entity.pdbx_description
1 polymer ?
#
loop_
_entity_poly.entity_id
_entity_poly.type
_entity_poly.pdbx_seq_one_letter_code
_entity_poly.pdbx_strand_id
1 'polypeptide(L)' 'MKDIILALVAGGLVGAIFGKVGLPIPAPANVAGLMGIAGIMLGYIASTKFF' A
#
# COMPACT_ATOMS: atom_id res chain seq x y z
N MET A 1 -2.14 -15.20 -4.86
CA MET A 1 -3.03 -14.64 -5.92
C MET A 1 -4.34 -14.13 -5.36
N LYS A 2 -5.13 -14.97 -4.66
CA LYS A 2 -6.38 -14.56 -4.01
C LYS A 2 -6.18 -13.37 -3.06
N ASP A 3 -5.15 -13.43 -2.21
CA ASP A 3 -4.88 -12.37 -1.23
C ASP A 3 -4.50 -11.03 -1.87
N ILE A 4 -3.80 -11.06 -3.01
CA ILE A 4 -3.44 -9.84 -3.76
C ILE A 4 -4.69 -9.15 -4.31
N ILE A 5 -5.62 -9.94 -4.88
CA ILE A 5 -6.88 -9.43 -5.42
C ILE A 5 -7.75 -8.88 -4.27
N LEU A 6 -7.85 -9.62 -3.17
CA LEU A 6 -8.62 -9.19 -2.00
C LEU A 6 -8.03 -7.92 -1.37
N ALA A 7 -6.71 -7.80 -1.24
CA ALA A 7 -6.05 -6.61 -0.73
C ALA A 7 -6.26 -5.38 -1.63
N LEU A 8 -6.18 -5.57 -2.96
CA LEU A 8 -6.45 -4.51 -3.93
C LEU A 8 -7.90 -4.02 -3.84
N VAL A 9 -8.87 -4.94 -3.81
CA VAL A 9 -10.29 -4.61 -3.71
C VAL A 9 -10.60 -3.95 -2.36
N ALA A 10 -10.09 -4.49 -1.25
CA ALA A 10 -10.29 -3.91 0.07
C ALA A 10 -9.70 -2.50 0.16
N GLY A 11 -8.45 -2.31 -0.27
CA GLY A 11 -7.80 -0.99 -0.30
C GLY A 11 -8.52 0.00 -1.20
N GLY A 12 -8.97 -0.44 -2.38
CA GLY A 12 -9.74 0.39 -3.31
C GLY A 12 -11.09 0.83 -2.75
N LEU A 13 -11.81 -0.09 -2.09
CA LEU A 13 -13.09 0.23 -1.43
C LEU A 13 -12.90 1.19 -0.25
N VAL A 14 -11.89 0.97 0.60
CA VAL A 14 -11.57 1.88 1.72
C VAL A 14 -11.22 3.26 1.18
N GLY A 15 -10.37 3.36 0.16
CA GLY A 15 -10.03 4.64 -0.48
C GLY A 15 -11.24 5.35 -1.07
N ALA A 16 -12.13 4.61 -1.75
CA ALA A 16 -13.36 5.16 -2.32
C ALA A 16 -14.33 5.68 -1.24
N ILE A 17 -14.47 4.98 -0.11
CA ILE A 17 -15.30 5.41 1.02
C ILE A 17 -14.73 6.70 1.62
N PHE A 18 -13.43 6.73 1.91
CA PHE A 18 -12.79 7.91 2.52
C PHE A 18 -12.86 9.14 1.60
N GLY A 19 -12.64 8.95 0.29
CA GLY A 19 -12.81 10.01 -0.70
C GLY A 19 -14.25 10.53 -0.79
N LYS A 20 -15.25 9.66 -0.65
CA LYS A 20 -16.67 10.05 -0.64
C LYS A 20 -17.10 10.78 0.63
N VAL A 21 -16.58 10.37 1.79
CA VAL A 21 -16.93 10.98 3.10
C VAL A 21 -16.06 12.23 3.38
N GLY A 22 -15.03 12.49 2.57
CA GLY A 22 -14.13 13.63 2.75
C GLY A 22 -13.18 13.47 3.95
N LEU A 23 -12.96 12.23 4.39
CA LEU A 23 -12.04 11.93 5.47
C LEU A 23 -10.60 11.88 4.95
N PRO A 24 -9.61 12.30 5.75
CA PRO A 24 -8.21 12.10 5.40
C PRO A 24 -7.94 10.60 5.21
N ILE A 25 -7.33 10.25 4.08
CA ILE A 25 -6.99 8.87 3.77
C ILE A 25 -5.98 8.30 4.78
N PRO A 26 -6.21 7.07 5.31
CA PRO A 26 -5.32 6.44 6.29
C PRO A 26 -4.06 5.84 5.66
N ALA A 27 -4.03 5.72 4.32
CA ALA A 27 -2.89 5.27 3.53
C ALA A 27 -1.96 6.46 3.18
N PRO A 28 -0.73 6.21 2.70
CA PRO A 28 0.17 7.28 2.28
C PRO A 28 -0.51 8.21 1.27
N ALA A 29 -0.60 9.49 1.62
CA ALA A 29 -1.35 10.47 0.84
C ALA A 29 -0.67 10.89 -0.47
N ASN A 30 0.56 10.43 -0.72
CA ASN A 30 1.32 10.76 -1.91
C ASN A 30 2.11 9.56 -2.45
N VAL A 31 2.51 9.66 -3.72
CA VAL A 31 3.28 8.63 -4.43
C VAL A 31 4.63 8.38 -3.74
N ALA A 32 5.26 9.41 -3.18
CA ALA A 32 6.53 9.27 -2.47
C ALA A 32 6.43 8.33 -1.25
N GLY A 33 5.35 8.42 -0.48
CA GLY A 33 5.09 7.55 0.66
C GLY A 33 4.83 6.11 0.24
N LEU A 34 4.13 5.88 -0.88
CA LEU A 34 3.98 4.54 -1.47
C LEU A 34 5.34 3.95 -1.89
N MET A 35 6.19 4.77 -2.52
CA MET A 35 7.54 4.35 -2.90
C MET A 35 8.43 4.04 -1.69
N GLY A 36 8.25 4.74 -0.57
CA GLY A 36 8.93 4.44 0.69
C GLY A 36 8.60 3.04 1.21
N ILE A 37 7.32 2.67 1.26
CA ILE A 37 6.88 1.32 1.67
C ILE A 37 7.41 0.25 0.71
N ALA A 38 7.34 0.49 -0.59
CA ALA A 38 7.89 -0.42 -1.59
C ALA A 38 9.41 -0.61 -1.42
N GLY A 39 10.14 0.49 -1.17
CA GLY A 39 11.58 0.46 -0.90
C GLY A 39 11.94 -0.35 0.36
N ILE A 40 11.15 -0.25 1.43
CA ILE A 40 11.33 -1.07 2.64
C ILE A 40 11.17 -2.56 2.33
N MET A 41 10.12 -2.94 1.59
CA MET A 41 9.88 -4.33 1.20
C MET A 41 11.02 -4.87 0.32
N LEU A 42 11.44 -4.10 -0.69
CA LEU A 42 12.54 -4.47 -1.58
C LEU A 42 13.87 -4.56 -0.83
N GLY A 43 14.15 -3.63 0.08
CA GLY A 43 15.35 -3.65 0.93
C GLY A 43 15.38 -4.87 1.85
N TYR A 44 14.25 -5.24 2.44
CA TYR A 44 14.13 -6.46 3.25
C TYR A 44 14.38 -7.73 2.43
N ILE A 45 13.77 -7.83 1.25
CA ILE A 45 13.99 -8.97 0.33
C ILE A 45 15.46 -9.02 -0.10
N ALA A 46 16.05 -7.87 -0.42
CA ALA A 46 17.45 -7.80 -0.80
C ALA A 46 18.36 -8.26 0.36
N SER A 47 18.11 -7.77 1.57
CA SER A 47 18.88 -8.15 2.76
C SER A 47 18.74 -9.61 3.15
N THR A 48 17.60 -10.26 2.86
CA THR A 48 17.35 -11.67 3.25
C THR A 48 17.73 -12.67 2.17
N LYS A 49 17.91 -12.23 0.92
CA LYS A 49 18.32 -13.09 -0.19
C LYS A 49 19.76 -12.90 -0.65
N PHE A 50 20.38 -11.75 -0.37
CA PHE A 50 21.75 -11.45 -0.79
C PHE A 50 22.78 -11.50 0.35
N PHE A 51 22.35 -11.49 1.61
CA PHE A 51 23.17 -11.81 2.79
C PHE A 51 22.71 -13.14 3.38
#